data_AF-A0A6J1RRH1-F1
#
_entry.id   AF-A0A6J1RRH1-F1
#
_cell.length_a   1.000
_cell.length_b   1.000
_cell.length_c   1.000
_cell.angle_alpha   90.00
_cell.angle_beta   90.00
_cell.angle_gamma   90.00
#
_symmetry.space_group_name_H-M   'P 1'
#
loop_
_entity.id
_entity.type
_entity.pdbx_description
1 polymer ?
#
loop_
_entity_poly.entity_id
_entity_poly.type
_entity_poly.pdbx_seq_one_letter_code
_entity_poly.pdbx_strand_id
1 'polypeptide(L)'
;MVLTKEYRICMPLTVEEYKIGQLYMIARYSHEQSDSGEGVEVICNQPCEDPVHGEGQFTEKRIHLSNRLPYWVQAMIPKVFYITEKAWNYYPYTISEYTCSFIPKLHIQVITRYEDNNGTTHNCHKLTPEELAERAVDFVDIAYDEIGPKHYREEEDVRYFQSQKTGRGPLVEGWKNSSQPVMCSYKLVKASFEVWGLQTKVEELIHKYTREAQVLAHRQAFAWIDSWISMTLDEVREYEAEMHMETNARVAQAGILSPRRLSLVNSLNDSDEAVEGVTPSQYISASPTSKSPTPKSPSGPQTPTSPSSLKSWLPWS
;
A
#
# COMPACT_ATOMS: atom_id res chain seq x y z
N MET A 1 14.97 -6.42 -17.03
CA MET A 1 14.68 -7.65 -16.27
C MET A 1 13.68 -7.27 -15.18
N VAL A 2 12.69 -8.10 -14.87
CA VAL A 2 11.71 -7.81 -13.82
C VAL A 2 12.02 -8.71 -12.64
N LEU A 3 12.25 -8.16 -11.46
CA LEU A 3 12.49 -8.97 -10.27
C LEU A 3 11.17 -9.54 -9.77
N THR A 4 11.06 -10.88 -9.73
CA THR A 4 9.82 -11.59 -9.39
C THR A 4 10.02 -12.43 -8.13
N LYS A 5 9.17 -12.21 -7.12
CA LYS A 5 9.11 -13.05 -5.91
C LYS A 5 7.68 -13.42 -5.58
N GLU A 6 7.46 -14.65 -5.13
CA GLU A 6 6.19 -15.10 -4.57
C GLU A 6 6.32 -15.24 -3.06
N TYR A 7 5.54 -14.44 -2.33
CA TYR A 7 5.43 -14.52 -0.89
C TYR A 7 4.27 -15.41 -0.52
N ARG A 8 4.53 -16.43 0.30
CA ARG A 8 3.52 -17.36 0.82
C ARG A 8 3.27 -17.03 2.28
N ILE A 9 2.10 -16.48 2.57
CA ILE A 9 1.71 -16.07 3.91
C ILE A 9 0.58 -16.97 4.38
N CYS A 10 0.90 -17.89 5.30
CA CYS A 10 -0.11 -18.70 5.95
C CYS A 10 -0.82 -17.90 7.04
N MET A 11 -2.11 -18.20 7.26
CA MET A 11 -2.91 -17.66 8.35
C MET A 11 -3.74 -18.78 8.97
N PRO A 12 -3.96 -18.79 10.31
CA PRO A 12 -4.80 -19.78 10.99
C PRO A 12 -6.30 -19.46 10.81
N LEU A 13 -6.71 -19.33 9.55
CA LEU A 13 -8.01 -18.88 9.08
C LEU A 13 -8.45 -19.75 7.89
N THR A 14 -9.74 -19.78 7.59
CA THR A 14 -10.20 -20.23 6.26
C THR A 14 -10.05 -19.10 5.23
N VAL A 15 -10.07 -19.44 3.94
CA VAL A 15 -10.15 -18.47 2.85
C VAL A 15 -11.39 -17.58 2.99
N GLU A 16 -12.53 -18.12 3.42
CA GLU A 16 -13.75 -17.31 3.57
C GLU A 16 -13.63 -16.31 4.74
N GLU A 17 -13.06 -16.72 5.88
CA GLU A 17 -12.80 -15.80 7.00
C GLU A 17 -11.81 -14.69 6.60
N TYR A 18 -10.76 -15.06 5.85
CA TYR A 18 -9.76 -14.10 5.38
C TYR A 18 -10.35 -13.05 4.43
N LYS A 19 -11.44 -13.36 3.72
CA LYS A 19 -12.16 -12.40 2.86
C LYS A 19 -12.60 -11.16 3.64
N ILE A 20 -13.11 -11.35 4.86
CA ILE A 20 -13.52 -10.28 5.78
C ILE A 20 -12.28 -9.67 6.45
N GLY A 21 -11.41 -10.52 7.00
CA GLY A 21 -10.23 -10.08 7.73
C GLY A 21 -9.30 -9.18 6.91
N GLN A 22 -9.12 -9.45 5.61
CA GLN A 22 -8.26 -8.60 4.76
C GLN A 22 -8.83 -7.18 4.60
N LEU A 23 -10.15 -7.01 4.52
CA LEU A 23 -10.77 -5.69 4.33
C LEU A 23 -10.61 -4.87 5.61
N TYR A 24 -10.92 -5.48 6.75
CA TYR A 24 -10.68 -4.88 8.06
C TYR A 24 -9.21 -4.50 8.25
N MET A 25 -8.30 -5.44 7.98
CA MET A 25 -6.85 -5.25 8.09
C MET A 25 -6.39 -4.07 7.23
N ILE A 26 -6.77 -4.03 5.95
CA ILE A 26 -6.35 -2.97 5.03
C ILE A 26 -6.86 -1.60 5.49
N ALA A 27 -8.12 -1.51 5.89
CA ALA A 27 -8.73 -0.26 6.35
C ALA A 27 -8.05 0.25 7.63
N ARG A 28 -7.91 -0.62 8.65
CA ARG A 28 -7.29 -0.28 9.92
C ARG A 28 -5.80 0.03 9.78
N TYR A 29 -5.06 -0.79 9.04
CA TYR A 29 -3.64 -0.58 8.81
C TYR A 29 -3.39 0.74 8.06
N SER A 30 -4.18 1.04 7.03
CA SER A 30 -4.05 2.30 6.29
C SER A 30 -4.23 3.51 7.20
N HIS A 31 -5.19 3.42 8.13
CA HIS A 31 -5.45 4.46 9.10
C HIS A 31 -4.36 4.60 10.16
N GLU A 32 -3.90 3.50 10.77
CA GLU A 32 -2.81 3.50 11.76
C GLU A 32 -1.48 3.99 11.15
N GLN A 33 -1.27 3.73 9.87
CA GLN A 33 -0.09 4.21 9.14
C GLN A 33 -0.23 5.63 8.61
N SER A 34 -1.39 6.27 8.71
CA SER A 34 -1.58 7.63 8.21
C SER A 34 -1.44 8.65 9.34
N ASP A 35 -0.39 9.46 9.27
CA ASP A 35 -0.09 10.52 10.22
C ASP A 35 0.72 11.63 9.54
N SER A 36 0.49 12.89 9.95
CA SER A 36 1.41 14.01 9.69
C SER A 36 1.82 14.21 8.22
N GLY A 37 0.89 14.01 7.29
CA GLY A 37 1.05 14.29 5.85
C GLY A 37 1.59 13.10 5.07
N GLU A 38 1.79 11.97 5.75
CA GLU A 38 2.06 10.66 5.19
C GLU A 38 0.86 9.76 5.40
N GLY A 39 0.67 8.80 4.49
CA GLY A 39 -0.46 7.89 4.59
C GLY A 39 -1.09 7.54 3.26
N VAL A 40 -2.30 7.02 3.34
CA VAL A 40 -3.06 6.47 2.21
C VAL A 40 -4.29 7.34 1.98
N GLU A 41 -4.32 8.08 0.86
CA GLU A 41 -5.51 8.78 0.39
C GLU A 41 -6.32 7.86 -0.52
N VAL A 42 -7.55 7.52 -0.14
CA VAL A 42 -8.47 6.73 -0.95
C VAL A 42 -9.20 7.64 -1.92
N ILE A 43 -8.98 7.43 -3.22
CA ILE A 43 -9.54 8.26 -4.30
C ILE A 43 -10.85 7.68 -4.82
N CYS A 44 -10.91 6.37 -4.98
CA CYS A 44 -12.06 5.67 -5.53
C CYS A 44 -12.20 4.30 -4.85
N ASN A 45 -13.44 3.91 -4.57
CA ASN A 45 -13.81 2.56 -4.15
C ASN A 45 -15.18 2.25 -4.78
N GLN A 46 -15.21 1.43 -5.83
CA GLN A 46 -16.44 1.16 -6.58
C GLN A 46 -16.50 -0.29 -7.08
N PRO A 47 -17.71 -0.86 -7.29
CA PRO A 47 -17.86 -2.16 -7.91
C PRO A 47 -17.26 -2.19 -9.32
N CYS A 48 -16.76 -3.36 -9.73
CA CYS A 48 -16.30 -3.62 -11.09
C CYS A 48 -16.64 -5.05 -11.51
N GLU A 49 -16.50 -5.34 -12.80
CA GLU A 49 -16.74 -6.67 -13.35
C GLU A 49 -15.57 -7.07 -14.26
N ASP A 50 -15.18 -8.34 -14.21
CA ASP A 50 -14.19 -8.93 -15.10
C ASP A 50 -14.79 -10.13 -15.85
N PRO A 51 -14.55 -10.29 -17.16
CA PRO A 51 -15.12 -11.39 -17.95
C PRO A 51 -14.75 -12.80 -17.47
N VAL A 52 -13.64 -12.95 -16.77
CA VAL A 52 -13.11 -14.24 -16.29
C VAL A 52 -13.36 -14.42 -14.79
N HIS A 53 -13.24 -13.34 -14.03
CA HIS A 53 -13.28 -13.38 -12.56
C HIS A 53 -14.62 -12.92 -11.96
N GLY A 54 -15.53 -12.38 -12.77
CA GLY A 54 -16.86 -11.96 -12.35
C GLY A 54 -16.86 -10.63 -11.61
N GLU A 55 -17.81 -10.47 -10.69
CA GLU A 55 -17.97 -9.26 -9.88
C GLU A 55 -16.77 -9.07 -8.94
N GLY A 56 -16.37 -7.81 -8.75
CA GLY A 56 -15.30 -7.43 -7.86
C GLY A 56 -15.41 -5.99 -7.38
N GLN A 57 -14.36 -5.54 -6.72
CA GLN A 57 -14.22 -4.17 -6.23
C GLN A 57 -12.96 -3.54 -6.80
N PHE A 58 -13.09 -2.38 -7.44
CA PHE A 58 -11.99 -1.54 -7.84
C PHE A 58 -11.70 -0.47 -6.78
N THR A 59 -10.43 -0.29 -6.44
CA THR A 59 -9.97 0.82 -5.62
C THR A 59 -8.80 1.54 -6.26
N GLU A 60 -8.77 2.86 -6.11
CA GLU A 60 -7.61 3.69 -6.43
C GLU A 60 -7.18 4.46 -5.18
N LYS A 61 -5.90 4.38 -4.84
CA LYS A 61 -5.31 5.02 -3.67
C LYS A 61 -4.04 5.76 -4.04
N ARG A 62 -3.71 6.81 -3.27
CA ARG A 62 -2.43 7.51 -3.33
C ARG A 62 -1.69 7.30 -2.02
N ILE A 63 -0.47 6.81 -2.12
CA ILE A 63 0.38 6.49 -0.98
C ILE A 63 1.46 7.57 -0.87
N HIS A 64 1.40 8.35 0.20
CA HIS A 64 2.32 9.44 0.52
C HIS A 64 3.43 8.90 1.44
N LEU A 65 4.65 8.76 0.91
CA LEU A 65 5.76 8.05 1.56
C LEU A 65 7.02 8.91 1.77
N SER A 66 6.94 10.23 1.58
CA SER A 66 8.13 11.06 1.38
C SER A 66 9.20 10.96 2.47
N ASN A 67 8.85 10.93 3.76
CA ASN A 67 9.85 10.81 4.84
C ASN A 67 10.12 9.35 5.25
N ARG A 68 9.35 8.37 4.75
CA ARG A 68 9.56 6.93 5.00
C ARG A 68 10.56 6.28 4.07
N LEU A 69 10.88 6.94 2.95
CA LEU A 69 11.87 6.43 2.00
C LEU A 69 13.31 6.68 2.48
N PRO A 70 14.28 5.85 2.08
CA PRO A 70 15.69 6.12 2.37
C PRO A 70 16.15 7.47 1.81
N TYR A 71 17.08 8.14 2.50
CA TYR A 71 17.55 9.49 2.13
C TYR A 71 18.03 9.59 0.67
N TRP A 72 18.72 8.57 0.15
CA TRP A 72 19.17 8.56 -1.24
C TRP A 72 18.01 8.49 -2.25
N VAL A 73 16.86 7.91 -1.88
CA VAL A 73 15.65 7.90 -2.71
C VAL A 73 14.97 9.27 -2.63
N GLN A 74 14.86 9.84 -1.43
CA GLN A 74 14.33 11.19 -1.22
C GLN A 74 15.08 12.25 -2.04
N ALA A 75 16.40 12.10 -2.19
CA ALA A 75 17.23 13.02 -2.98
C ALA A 75 16.94 12.99 -4.49
N MET A 76 16.29 11.94 -5.00
CA MET A 76 16.02 11.75 -6.44
C MET A 76 14.58 12.11 -6.84
N ILE A 77 13.70 12.32 -5.88
CA ILE A 77 12.26 12.52 -6.10
C ILE A 77 11.82 13.89 -5.56
N PRO A 78 10.78 14.52 -6.13
CA PRO A 78 10.28 15.76 -5.60
C PRO A 78 9.71 15.57 -4.19
N LYS A 79 9.75 16.62 -3.37
CA LYS A 79 9.22 16.58 -1.98
C LYS A 79 7.75 16.16 -1.90
N VAL A 80 6.97 16.52 -2.91
CA VAL A 80 5.57 16.14 -3.07
C VAL A 80 5.49 15.13 -4.21
N PHE A 81 5.51 13.84 -3.87
CA PHE A 81 5.17 12.76 -4.77
C PHE A 81 4.29 11.74 -4.02
N TYR A 82 3.61 10.90 -4.78
CA TYR A 82 2.87 9.76 -4.25
C TYR A 82 3.03 8.58 -5.20
N ILE A 83 2.78 7.38 -4.67
CA ILE A 83 2.58 6.18 -5.48
C ILE A 83 1.08 6.01 -5.69
N THR A 84 0.66 5.83 -6.94
CA THR A 84 -0.73 5.45 -7.25
C THR A 84 -0.83 3.94 -7.18
N GLU A 85 -1.69 3.45 -6.29
CA GLU A 85 -2.15 2.06 -6.26
C GLU A 85 -3.50 1.98 -6.96
N LYS A 86 -3.62 1.07 -7.93
CA LYS A 86 -4.90 0.62 -8.47
C LYS A 86 -5.06 -0.84 -8.14
N ALA A 87 -6.16 -1.23 -7.52
CA ALA A 87 -6.40 -2.61 -7.12
C ALA A 87 -7.77 -3.09 -7.56
N TRP A 88 -7.82 -4.32 -8.08
CA TRP A 88 -9.01 -5.05 -8.46
C TRP A 88 -9.12 -6.29 -7.58
N ASN A 89 -10.18 -6.36 -6.80
CA ASN A 89 -10.44 -7.44 -5.88
C ASN A 89 -11.62 -8.29 -6.38
N TYR A 90 -11.29 -9.43 -6.98
CA TYR A 90 -12.21 -10.47 -7.43
C TYR A 90 -12.07 -11.71 -6.54
N TYR A 91 -12.11 -11.51 -5.22
CA TYR A 91 -11.75 -12.53 -4.23
C TYR A 91 -12.34 -13.92 -4.57
N PRO A 92 -11.53 -15.00 -4.63
CA PRO A 92 -10.18 -15.16 -4.08
C PRO A 92 -9.02 -14.83 -5.05
N TYR A 93 -9.22 -13.92 -6.00
CA TYR A 93 -8.17 -13.42 -6.88
C TYR A 93 -8.06 -11.89 -6.79
N THR A 94 -6.85 -11.36 -6.62
CA THR A 94 -6.64 -9.92 -6.61
C THR A 94 -5.46 -9.52 -7.48
N ILE A 95 -5.56 -8.34 -8.08
CA ILE A 95 -4.49 -7.68 -8.81
C ILE A 95 -4.33 -6.27 -8.23
N SER A 96 -3.10 -5.86 -7.98
CA SER A 96 -2.77 -4.48 -7.62
C SER A 96 -1.59 -3.99 -8.45
N GLU A 97 -1.69 -2.77 -8.96
CA GLU A 97 -0.67 -2.10 -9.76
C GLU A 97 -0.24 -0.82 -9.08
N TYR A 98 1.07 -0.65 -8.92
CA TYR A 98 1.68 0.52 -8.33
C TYR A 98 2.51 1.24 -9.38
N THR A 99 2.22 2.52 -9.55
CA THR A 99 2.91 3.40 -10.49
C THR A 99 3.27 4.72 -9.82
N CYS A 100 4.26 5.42 -10.36
CA CYS A 100 4.60 6.77 -9.92
C CYS A 100 4.73 7.69 -11.13
N SER A 101 3.93 8.76 -11.18
CA SER A 101 3.92 9.69 -12.32
C SER A 101 5.27 10.38 -12.54
N PHE A 102 6.04 10.61 -11.48
CA PHE A 102 7.39 11.20 -11.55
C PHE A 102 8.47 10.20 -11.93
N ILE A 103 8.19 8.90 -11.80
CA ILE A 103 9.09 7.82 -12.19
C ILE A 103 8.32 6.86 -13.10
N PRO A 104 8.09 7.22 -14.38
CA PRO A 104 7.28 6.41 -15.30
C PRO A 104 7.80 4.98 -15.50
N LYS A 105 9.08 4.75 -15.18
CA LYS A 105 9.74 3.45 -15.27
C LYS A 105 9.57 2.56 -14.03
N LEU A 106 8.95 3.08 -12.96
CA LEU A 106 8.58 2.30 -11.78
C LEU A 106 7.24 1.63 -12.04
N HIS A 107 7.23 0.30 -12.02
CA HIS A 107 6.01 -0.49 -12.08
C HIS A 107 6.11 -1.68 -11.12
N ILE A 108 5.13 -1.81 -10.23
CA ILE A 108 5.02 -2.98 -9.35
C ILE A 108 3.65 -3.59 -9.59
N GLN A 109 3.62 -4.89 -9.87
CA GLN A 109 2.38 -5.64 -9.97
C GLN A 109 2.35 -6.70 -8.88
N VAL A 110 1.24 -6.77 -8.16
CA VAL A 110 0.98 -7.78 -7.13
C VAL A 110 -0.24 -8.58 -7.56
N ILE A 111 -0.06 -9.88 -7.75
CA ILE A 111 -1.14 -10.81 -8.06
C ILE A 111 -1.28 -11.74 -6.86
N THR A 112 -2.47 -11.80 -6.27
CA THR A 112 -2.73 -12.70 -5.12
C THR A 112 -3.75 -13.76 -5.47
N ARG A 113 -3.46 -15.00 -5.03
CA ARG A 113 -4.43 -16.10 -4.95
C ARG A 113 -4.49 -16.60 -3.51
N TYR A 114 -5.67 -17.04 -3.09
CA TYR A 114 -5.89 -17.58 -1.73
C TYR A 114 -6.37 -19.02 -1.83
N GLU A 115 -5.78 -19.91 -1.04
CA GLU A 115 -6.15 -21.34 -1.00
C GLU A 115 -6.15 -21.86 0.45
N ASP A 116 -7.07 -22.79 0.77
CA ASP A 116 -7.14 -23.47 2.07
C ASP A 116 -6.08 -24.57 2.19
N ASN A 117 -4.82 -24.15 2.23
CA ASN A 117 -3.67 -25.00 2.49
C ASN A 117 -2.56 -24.21 3.22
N ASN A 118 -1.49 -24.89 3.60
CA ASN A 118 -0.34 -24.34 4.30
C ASN A 118 0.80 -23.91 3.35
N GLY A 119 0.47 -23.39 2.15
CA GLY A 119 1.48 -22.87 1.23
C GLY A 119 2.16 -23.94 0.37
N THR A 120 1.50 -25.07 0.15
CA THR A 120 2.06 -26.25 -0.54
C THR A 120 1.87 -26.24 -2.06
N THR A 121 1.01 -25.40 -2.62
CA THR A 121 0.77 -25.35 -4.07
C THR A 121 1.99 -24.80 -4.81
N HIS A 122 2.52 -25.57 -5.77
CA HIS A 122 3.77 -25.23 -6.44
C HIS A 122 3.64 -24.03 -7.40
N ASN A 123 2.58 -23.98 -8.22
CA ASN A 123 2.36 -22.96 -9.26
C ASN A 123 0.88 -22.53 -9.34
N CYS A 124 0.36 -21.94 -8.25
CA CYS A 124 -1.04 -21.47 -8.17
C CYS A 124 -1.35 -20.37 -9.20
N HIS A 125 -0.36 -19.56 -9.58
CA HIS A 125 -0.49 -18.48 -10.56
C HIS A 125 -0.46 -18.96 -12.02
N LYS A 126 -0.19 -20.25 -12.28
CA LYS A 126 -0.07 -20.83 -13.62
C LYS A 126 0.97 -20.11 -14.48
N LEU A 127 2.10 -19.77 -13.87
CA LEU A 127 3.25 -19.16 -14.54
C LEU A 127 3.82 -20.10 -15.61
N THR A 128 4.41 -19.50 -16.65
CA THR A 128 5.13 -20.29 -17.66
C THR A 128 6.35 -20.98 -17.04
N PRO A 129 6.91 -22.04 -17.67
CA PRO A 129 8.11 -22.69 -17.15
C PRO A 129 9.29 -21.72 -16.92
N GLU A 130 9.44 -20.72 -17.79
CA GLU A 130 10.49 -19.70 -17.70
C GLU A 130 10.26 -18.77 -16.50
N GLU A 131 9.07 -18.19 -16.37
CA GLU A 131 8.72 -17.34 -15.22
C GLU A 131 8.83 -18.11 -13.90
N LEU A 132 8.42 -19.38 -13.89
CA LEU A 132 8.46 -20.24 -12.72
C LEU A 132 9.89 -20.56 -12.28
N ALA A 133 10.82 -20.69 -13.22
CA ALA A 133 12.24 -20.91 -12.94
C ALA A 133 12.93 -19.65 -12.40
N GLU A 134 12.51 -18.45 -12.81
CA GLU A 134 13.04 -17.18 -12.32
C GLU A 134 12.43 -16.74 -10.97
N ARG A 135 11.21 -17.19 -10.67
CA ARG A 135 10.49 -16.85 -9.43
C ARG A 135 11.21 -17.38 -8.19
N ALA A 136 11.63 -16.47 -7.31
CA ALA A 136 12.01 -16.83 -5.95
C ALA A 136 10.77 -16.97 -5.05
N VAL A 137 10.69 -18.03 -4.24
CA VAL A 137 9.62 -18.24 -3.26
C VAL A 137 10.13 -17.87 -1.86
N ASP A 138 9.36 -17.05 -1.14
CA ASP A 138 9.63 -16.63 0.24
C ASP A 138 8.45 -17.04 1.13
N PHE A 139 8.73 -17.80 2.19
CA PHE A 139 7.73 -18.25 3.14
C PHE A 139 7.72 -17.29 4.33
N VAL A 140 6.71 -16.44 4.38
CA VAL A 140 6.54 -15.47 5.47
C VAL A 140 5.93 -16.18 6.68
N ASP A 141 6.55 -15.98 7.84
CA ASP A 141 6.07 -16.50 9.12
C ASP A 141 5.59 -15.37 10.03
N ILE A 142 4.27 -15.20 10.13
CA ILE A 142 3.68 -14.13 10.93
C ILE A 142 4.02 -14.24 12.43
N ALA A 143 4.49 -15.39 12.93
CA ALA A 143 4.88 -15.56 14.34
C ALA A 143 6.38 -15.35 14.56
N TYR A 144 7.22 -15.85 13.65
CA TYR A 144 8.67 -15.93 13.89
C TYR A 144 9.54 -15.04 12.99
N ASP A 145 9.00 -14.46 11.91
CA ASP A 145 9.75 -13.44 11.18
C ASP A 145 9.93 -12.18 12.04
N GLU A 146 11.12 -11.61 11.97
CA GLU A 146 11.46 -10.39 12.70
C GLU A 146 10.61 -9.20 12.24
N ILE A 147 10.20 -8.38 13.20
CA ILE A 147 9.69 -7.03 12.95
C ILE A 147 10.62 -6.01 13.58
N GLY A 148 10.70 -4.82 12.96
CA GLY A 148 11.47 -3.73 13.53
C GLY A 148 10.99 -3.40 14.95
N PRO A 149 11.90 -3.11 15.91
CA PRO A 149 11.53 -2.85 17.30
C PRO A 149 10.46 -1.77 17.47
N LYS A 150 10.47 -0.74 16.63
CA LYS A 150 9.47 0.35 16.59
C LYS A 150 8.05 -0.09 16.23
N HIS A 151 7.89 -1.29 15.66
CA HIS A 151 6.60 -1.86 15.27
C HIS A 151 6.15 -2.96 16.22
N TYR A 152 6.98 -3.36 17.20
CA TYR A 152 6.61 -4.40 18.15
C TYR A 152 5.62 -3.86 19.17
N ARG A 153 4.52 -4.58 19.35
CA ARG A 153 3.52 -4.40 20.40
C ARG A 153 3.25 -5.76 21.03
N GLU A 154 3.23 -5.83 22.35
CA GLU A 154 3.07 -7.09 23.09
C GLU A 154 1.71 -7.75 22.78
N GLU A 155 0.66 -6.93 22.69
CA GLU A 155 -0.69 -7.34 22.35
C GLU A 155 -0.86 -7.84 20.90
N GLU A 156 0.10 -7.54 20.02
CA GLU A 156 0.13 -8.01 18.63
C GLU A 156 1.11 -9.17 18.41
N ASP A 157 1.73 -9.68 19.49
CA ASP A 157 2.65 -10.80 19.43
C ASP A 157 1.88 -12.13 19.37
N VAL A 158 1.71 -12.64 18.15
CA VAL A 158 0.94 -13.85 17.86
C VAL A 158 1.56 -15.14 18.43
N ARG A 159 2.78 -15.08 18.96
CA ARG A 159 3.39 -16.18 19.73
C ARG A 159 2.79 -16.33 21.13
N TYR A 160 2.13 -15.28 21.63
CA TYR A 160 1.52 -15.24 22.97
C TYR A 160 0.02 -14.92 22.92
N PHE A 161 -0.44 -14.26 21.86
CA PHE A 161 -1.85 -13.96 21.66
C PHE A 161 -2.69 -15.23 21.44
N GLN A 162 -3.83 -15.29 22.13
CA GLN A 162 -4.90 -16.25 21.90
C GLN A 162 -6.24 -15.50 21.78
N SER A 163 -6.95 -15.77 20.69
CA SER A 163 -8.28 -15.23 20.43
C SER A 163 -9.28 -15.71 21.46
N GLN A 164 -10.02 -14.78 22.06
CA GLN A 164 -11.09 -15.09 23.01
C GLN A 164 -12.35 -15.60 22.31
N LYS A 165 -12.60 -15.17 21.07
CA LYS A 165 -13.78 -15.60 20.30
C LYS A 165 -13.61 -16.97 19.66
N THR A 166 -12.41 -17.32 19.23
CA THR A 166 -12.15 -18.55 18.44
C THR A 166 -11.29 -19.58 19.15
N GLY A 167 -10.57 -19.18 20.22
CA GLY A 167 -9.58 -20.02 20.90
C GLY A 167 -8.30 -20.25 20.10
N ARG A 168 -8.15 -19.66 18.91
CA ARG A 168 -6.97 -19.82 18.04
C ARG A 168 -5.77 -19.03 18.59
N GLY A 169 -4.58 -19.57 18.36
CA GLY A 169 -3.34 -19.10 19.00
C GLY A 169 -3.19 -19.69 20.41
N PRO A 170 -2.03 -19.51 21.06
CA PRO A 170 -0.81 -18.91 20.53
C PRO A 170 -0.18 -19.71 19.38
N LEU A 171 0.53 -19.02 18.48
CA LEU A 171 1.23 -19.64 17.36
C LEU A 171 2.64 -20.07 17.79
N VAL A 172 2.80 -21.38 17.98
CA VAL A 172 4.08 -22.02 18.33
C VAL A 172 4.91 -22.38 17.10
N GLU A 173 6.15 -22.80 17.29
CA GLU A 173 7.03 -23.18 16.18
C GLU A 173 6.41 -24.32 15.39
N GLY A 174 6.40 -24.20 14.06
CA GLY A 174 5.75 -25.16 13.17
C GLY A 174 4.22 -25.06 13.10
N TRP A 175 3.59 -24.02 13.68
CA TRP A 175 2.14 -23.84 13.73
C TRP A 175 1.42 -24.04 12.38
N LYS A 176 2.05 -23.64 11.26
CA LYS A 176 1.50 -23.80 9.90
C LYS A 176 1.09 -25.24 9.55
N ASN A 177 1.72 -26.24 10.18
CA ASN A 177 1.43 -27.66 9.95
C ASN A 177 0.45 -28.26 10.95
N SER A 178 0.21 -27.60 12.09
CA SER A 178 -0.63 -28.09 13.18
C SER A 178 -1.92 -27.30 13.38
N SER A 179 -1.99 -26.06 12.87
CA SER A 179 -3.16 -25.21 12.95
C SER A 179 -4.25 -25.66 11.99
N GLN A 180 -5.49 -25.68 12.47
CA GLN A 180 -6.69 -25.89 11.68
C GLN A 180 -7.79 -24.92 12.18
N PRO A 181 -8.42 -24.13 11.30
CA PRO A 181 -8.16 -24.04 9.86
C PRO A 181 -6.82 -23.37 9.52
N VAL A 182 -6.36 -23.56 8.29
CA VAL A 182 -5.20 -22.84 7.71
C VAL A 182 -5.45 -22.51 6.24
N MET A 183 -5.12 -21.28 5.86
CA MET A 183 -5.10 -20.83 4.46
C MET A 183 -3.73 -20.24 4.14
N CYS A 184 -3.44 -20.09 2.84
CA CYS A 184 -2.25 -19.44 2.34
C CYS A 184 -2.60 -18.38 1.29
N SER A 185 -2.07 -17.17 1.50
CA SER A 185 -2.01 -16.12 0.50
C SER A 185 -0.75 -16.31 -0.34
N TYR A 186 -0.92 -16.58 -1.63
CA TYR A 186 0.17 -16.64 -2.60
C TYR A 186 0.24 -15.28 -3.30
N LYS A 187 1.18 -14.43 -2.88
CA LYS A 187 1.36 -13.07 -3.38
C LYS A 187 2.55 -13.01 -4.32
N LEU A 188 2.30 -13.06 -5.62
CA LEU A 188 3.31 -12.87 -6.65
C LEU A 188 3.55 -11.38 -6.90
N VAL A 189 4.75 -10.92 -6.59
CA VAL A 189 5.18 -9.53 -6.73
C VAL A 189 6.19 -9.45 -7.86
N LYS A 190 5.87 -8.63 -8.86
CA LYS A 190 6.73 -8.32 -10.01
C LYS A 190 7.14 -6.85 -9.90
N ALA A 191 8.40 -6.57 -9.60
CA ALA A 191 8.95 -5.23 -9.50
C ALA A 191 9.84 -4.92 -10.71
N SER A 192 9.55 -3.81 -11.40
CA SER A 192 10.31 -3.32 -12.55
C SER A 192 10.75 -1.88 -12.31
N PHE A 193 12.05 -1.63 -12.50
CA PHE A 193 12.62 -0.28 -12.43
C PHE A 193 13.75 -0.09 -13.46
N GLU A 194 13.39 0.34 -14.68
CA GLU A 194 14.33 0.38 -15.81
C GLU A 194 15.23 1.63 -15.87
N VAL A 195 15.88 1.98 -14.75
CA VAL A 195 16.81 3.10 -14.65
C VAL A 195 18.24 2.61 -14.52
N TRP A 196 19.10 3.05 -15.44
CA TRP A 196 20.50 2.65 -15.48
C TRP A 196 21.22 2.98 -14.17
N GLY A 197 21.96 2.01 -13.63
CA GLY A 197 22.73 2.13 -12.38
C GLY A 197 21.89 2.06 -11.09
N LEU A 198 20.57 2.02 -11.16
CA LEU A 198 19.68 1.99 -9.99
C LEU A 198 18.69 0.82 -9.96
N GLN A 199 18.50 0.13 -11.09
CA GLN A 199 17.55 -0.98 -11.26
C GLN A 199 17.55 -1.96 -10.08
N THR A 200 18.61 -2.75 -9.93
CA THR A 200 18.70 -3.80 -8.92
C THR A 200 18.45 -3.26 -7.51
N LYS A 201 19.06 -2.11 -7.18
CA LYS A 201 18.96 -1.49 -5.85
C LYS A 201 17.52 -1.08 -5.51
N VAL A 202 16.77 -0.56 -6.48
CA VAL A 202 15.38 -0.14 -6.26
C VAL A 202 14.44 -1.35 -6.25
N GLU A 203 14.61 -2.31 -7.16
CA GLU A 203 13.82 -3.55 -7.20
C GLU A 203 13.97 -4.35 -5.90
N GLU A 204 15.19 -4.49 -5.38
CA GLU A 204 15.46 -5.12 -4.09
C GLU A 204 14.83 -4.34 -2.92
N LEU A 205 14.90 -3.01 -2.95
CA LEU A 205 14.29 -2.16 -1.93
C LEU A 205 12.77 -2.31 -1.90
N ILE A 206 12.12 -2.40 -3.06
CA ILE A 206 10.67 -2.66 -3.17
C ILE A 206 10.35 -3.99 -2.50
N HIS A 207 11.04 -5.07 -2.87
CA HIS A 207 10.81 -6.38 -2.27
C HIS A 207 11.08 -6.43 -0.77
N LYS A 208 12.08 -5.69 -0.29
CA LYS A 208 12.34 -5.55 1.15
C LYS A 208 11.14 -4.94 1.87
N TYR A 209 10.68 -3.78 1.42
CA TYR A 209 9.53 -3.11 2.05
C TYR A 209 8.22 -3.87 1.88
N THR A 210 8.02 -4.55 0.75
CA THR A 210 6.87 -5.43 0.54
C THR A 210 6.85 -6.56 1.56
N ARG A 211 7.99 -7.23 1.78
CA ARG A 211 8.09 -8.30 2.79
C ARG A 211 7.83 -7.79 4.20
N GLU A 212 8.46 -6.67 4.59
CA GLU A 212 8.28 -6.05 5.91
C GLU A 212 6.80 -5.68 6.16
N ALA A 213 6.14 -5.05 5.18
CA ALA A 213 4.73 -4.71 5.26
C ALA A 213 3.83 -5.95 5.36
N GLN A 214 4.14 -7.02 4.62
CA GLN A 214 3.38 -8.28 4.68
C GLN A 214 3.49 -8.94 6.05
N VAL A 215 4.69 -9.06 6.63
CA VAL A 215 4.88 -9.63 7.97
C VAL A 215 4.05 -8.86 9.00
N LEU A 216 4.19 -7.53 9.01
CA LEU A 216 3.51 -6.67 9.98
C LEU A 216 1.99 -6.74 9.84
N ALA A 217 1.46 -6.52 8.63
CA ALA A 217 0.02 -6.45 8.41
C ALA A 217 -0.68 -7.79 8.74
N HIS A 218 -0.10 -8.93 8.34
CA HIS A 218 -0.73 -10.23 8.60
C HIS A 218 -0.62 -10.67 10.06
N ARG A 219 0.48 -10.30 10.75
CA ARG A 219 0.59 -10.47 12.22
C ARG A 219 -0.53 -9.70 12.92
N GLN A 220 -0.69 -8.43 12.57
CA GLN A 220 -1.73 -7.57 13.11
C GLN A 220 -3.14 -8.09 12.79
N ALA A 221 -3.40 -8.53 11.57
CA ALA A 221 -4.68 -9.13 11.20
C ALA A 221 -5.08 -10.30 12.10
N PHE A 222 -4.15 -11.20 12.42
CA PHE A 222 -4.44 -12.31 13.31
C PHE A 222 -4.61 -11.86 14.77
N ALA A 223 -3.77 -10.94 15.25
CA ALA A 223 -3.94 -10.36 16.60
C ALA A 223 -5.28 -9.62 16.76
N TRP A 224 -5.82 -9.05 15.69
CA TRP A 224 -7.11 -8.35 15.69
C TRP A 224 -8.30 -9.24 15.34
N ILE A 225 -8.11 -10.57 15.24
CA ILE A 225 -9.17 -11.52 14.83
C ILE A 225 -10.46 -11.33 15.62
N ASP A 226 -10.37 -11.09 16.93
CA ASP A 226 -11.56 -10.90 17.77
C ASP A 226 -12.37 -9.65 17.38
N SER A 227 -11.77 -8.67 16.72
CA SER A 227 -12.44 -7.46 16.24
C SER A 227 -13.28 -7.71 14.98
N TRP A 228 -12.89 -8.64 14.11
CA TRP A 228 -13.49 -8.77 12.77
C TRP A 228 -14.06 -10.15 12.44
N ILE A 229 -13.72 -11.21 13.17
CA ILE A 229 -14.13 -12.59 12.82
C ILE A 229 -15.64 -12.82 12.81
N SER A 230 -16.40 -11.98 13.55
CA SER A 230 -17.85 -12.04 13.61
C SER A 230 -18.55 -11.06 12.67
N MET A 231 -17.78 -10.24 11.93
CA MET A 231 -18.35 -9.28 10.99
C MET A 231 -18.89 -9.99 9.76
N THR A 232 -20.03 -9.51 9.28
CA THR A 232 -20.55 -9.79 7.94
C THR A 232 -19.77 -9.01 6.89
N LEU A 233 -19.96 -9.37 5.62
CA LEU A 233 -19.38 -8.60 4.52
C LEU A 233 -19.88 -7.15 4.50
N ASP A 234 -21.14 -6.91 4.83
CA ASP A 234 -21.71 -5.56 4.84
C ASP A 234 -21.13 -4.73 6.00
N GLU A 235 -21.03 -5.30 7.20
CA GLU A 235 -20.44 -4.62 8.36
C GLU A 235 -18.97 -4.24 8.14
N VAL A 236 -18.16 -5.11 7.52
CA VAL A 236 -16.76 -4.77 7.22
C VAL A 236 -16.65 -3.73 6.10
N ARG A 237 -17.62 -3.63 5.20
CA ARG A 237 -17.67 -2.58 4.17
C ARG A 237 -18.06 -1.23 4.76
N GLU A 238 -18.99 -1.20 5.71
CA GLU A 238 -19.31 0.00 6.49
C GLU A 238 -18.07 0.48 7.26
N TYR A 239 -17.39 -0.44 7.96
CA TYR A 239 -16.13 -0.15 8.65
C TYR A 239 -15.06 0.39 7.69
N GLU A 240 -14.87 -0.26 6.53
CA GLU A 240 -13.94 0.20 5.49
C GLU A 240 -14.25 1.64 5.04
N ALA A 241 -15.52 1.95 4.80
CA ALA A 241 -15.96 3.28 4.37
C ALA A 241 -15.69 4.35 5.45
N GLU A 242 -16.01 4.06 6.71
CA GLU A 242 -15.74 4.95 7.85
C GLU A 242 -14.25 5.21 8.00
N MET A 243 -13.43 4.15 8.04
CA MET A 243 -11.98 4.26 8.18
C MET A 243 -11.35 5.02 7.00
N HIS A 244 -11.84 4.82 5.77
CA HIS A 244 -11.37 5.57 4.61
C HIS A 244 -11.66 7.07 4.74
N MET A 245 -12.87 7.43 5.19
CA MET A 245 -13.24 8.82 5.42
C MET A 245 -12.35 9.47 6.48
N GLU A 246 -12.16 8.81 7.62
CA GLU A 246 -11.31 9.33 8.69
C GLU A 246 -9.83 9.45 8.26
N THR A 247 -9.33 8.46 7.54
CA THR A 247 -7.96 8.45 7.02
C THR A 247 -7.75 9.60 6.03
N ASN A 248 -8.67 9.79 5.10
CA ASN A 248 -8.64 10.91 4.15
C ASN A 248 -8.70 12.26 4.88
N ALA A 249 -9.53 12.38 5.92
CA ALA A 249 -9.61 13.59 6.73
C ALA A 249 -8.27 13.88 7.43
N ARG A 250 -7.59 12.87 7.99
CA ARG A 250 -6.26 13.03 8.61
C ARG A 250 -5.20 13.46 7.60
N VAL A 251 -5.17 12.82 6.43
CA VAL A 251 -4.23 13.17 5.35
C VAL A 251 -4.48 14.59 4.86
N ALA A 252 -5.76 15.01 4.72
CA ALA A 252 -6.13 16.36 4.31
C ALA A 252 -5.79 17.43 5.36
N GLN A 253 -5.95 17.13 6.66
CA GLN A 253 -5.59 18.04 7.74
C GLN A 253 -4.07 18.27 7.82
N ALA A 254 -3.29 17.22 7.56
CA ALA A 254 -1.84 17.30 7.60
C ALA A 254 -1.23 17.84 6.30
N GLY A 255 -1.93 17.67 5.17
CA GLY A 255 -1.58 18.22 3.87
C GLY A 255 -2.24 19.56 3.58
N ILE A 256 -1.65 20.66 4.09
CA ILE A 256 -1.75 22.03 3.55
C ILE A 256 -3.18 22.50 3.24
N LEU A 257 -3.66 23.49 3.99
CA LEU A 257 -4.64 24.47 3.48
C LEU A 257 -4.18 24.99 2.10
N SER A 258 -4.66 24.39 1.01
CA SER A 258 -4.97 25.14 -0.19
C SER A 258 -6.43 25.56 -0.01
N PRO A 259 -6.73 26.87 0.13
CA PRO A 259 -8.08 27.34 0.43
C PRO A 259 -9.14 26.94 -0.62
N ARG A 260 -8.72 26.35 -1.74
CA ARG A 260 -9.56 26.05 -2.90
C ARG A 260 -10.25 24.69 -2.84
N ARG A 261 -9.80 23.75 -2.01
CA ARG A 261 -10.45 22.41 -1.88
C ARG A 261 -11.42 22.31 -0.71
N LEU A 262 -11.15 22.97 0.43
CA LEU A 262 -12.12 23.02 1.52
C LEU A 262 -13.43 23.70 1.11
N SER A 263 -13.38 24.71 0.23
CA SER A 263 -14.59 25.36 -0.27
C SER A 263 -15.47 24.42 -1.08
N LEU A 264 -14.89 23.49 -1.85
CA LEU A 264 -15.68 22.59 -2.70
C LEU A 264 -16.37 21.49 -1.89
N VAL A 265 -15.73 20.99 -0.83
CA VAL A 265 -16.34 20.00 0.07
C VAL A 265 -17.43 20.64 0.93
N ASN A 266 -17.22 21.87 1.38
CA ASN A 266 -18.25 22.59 2.15
C ASN A 266 -19.41 23.07 1.27
N SER A 267 -19.19 23.38 -0.01
CA SER A 267 -20.27 23.78 -0.94
C SER A 267 -21.13 22.62 -1.45
N LEU A 268 -20.70 21.37 -1.29
CA LEU A 268 -21.50 20.19 -1.68
C LEU A 268 -22.42 19.69 -0.56
N ASN A 269 -22.21 20.16 0.68
CA ASN A 269 -23.04 19.80 1.84
C ASN A 269 -24.17 20.81 2.11
N ASP A 270 -24.31 21.87 1.32
CA ASP A 270 -25.23 22.98 1.62
C ASP A 270 -26.20 23.30 0.46
N SER A 271 -26.46 22.33 -0.42
CA SER A 271 -27.43 22.51 -1.51
C SER A 271 -28.26 21.25 -1.72
N ASP A 272 -29.16 21.01 -0.78
CA ASP A 272 -30.37 20.22 -0.99
C ASP A 272 -31.53 21.20 -1.27
N GLU A 273 -31.63 21.67 -2.51
CA GLU A 273 -32.86 22.28 -3.04
C GLU A 273 -32.90 22.12 -4.57
N ALA A 274 -33.96 21.47 -5.04
CA ALA A 274 -34.19 21.13 -6.44
C ALA A 274 -34.65 22.32 -7.27
N VAL A 275 -34.10 22.51 -8.48
CA VAL A 275 -34.83 23.15 -9.61
C VAL A 275 -34.34 22.58 -10.96
N GLU A 276 -35.32 22.21 -11.78
CA GLU A 276 -35.20 21.71 -13.16
C GLU A 276 -34.54 22.69 -14.15
N GLY A 277 -33.89 22.13 -15.17
CA GLY A 277 -33.91 22.62 -16.55
C GLY A 277 -33.05 23.85 -16.87
N VAL A 278 -32.09 23.66 -17.80
CA VAL A 278 -31.74 24.54 -18.95
C VAL A 278 -30.28 24.27 -19.36
N THR A 279 -30.08 23.66 -20.52
CA THR A 279 -28.91 23.85 -21.39
C THR A 279 -29.05 25.19 -22.13
N PRO A 280 -27.99 25.97 -22.40
CA PRO A 280 -27.19 25.71 -23.61
C PRO A 280 -25.71 26.14 -23.59
N SER A 281 -25.00 25.54 -24.56
CA SER A 281 -23.68 25.82 -25.11
C SER A 281 -23.26 27.29 -25.29
N GLN A 282 -21.94 27.44 -25.49
CA GLN A 282 -21.15 28.56 -26.04
C GLN A 282 -20.44 29.41 -24.98
N TYR A 283 -19.11 29.31 -24.92
CA TYR A 283 -18.21 30.37 -25.41
C TYR A 283 -16.81 29.77 -25.69
N ILE A 284 -16.28 30.18 -26.83
CA ILE A 284 -15.07 29.71 -27.51
C ILE A 284 -13.86 30.59 -27.12
N SER A 285 -12.69 29.93 -27.08
CA SER A 285 -11.30 30.40 -27.29
C SER A 285 -10.70 31.56 -26.47
N ALA A 286 -9.49 31.34 -25.95
CA ALA A 286 -8.24 31.89 -26.51
C ALA A 286 -7.02 31.54 -25.65
N SER A 287 -5.99 30.96 -26.29
CA SER A 287 -4.63 30.82 -25.76
C SER A 287 -3.84 32.13 -25.89
N PRO A 288 -2.76 32.33 -25.11
CA PRO A 288 -1.67 33.20 -25.55
C PRO A 288 -0.30 32.49 -25.60
N THR A 289 0.44 32.83 -26.65
CA THR A 289 1.81 32.41 -27.00
C THR A 289 2.88 33.34 -26.41
N SER A 290 4.06 32.74 -26.21
CA SER A 290 5.43 33.21 -25.90
C SER A 290 5.82 34.69 -26.08
N LYS A 291 6.75 35.16 -25.22
CA LYS A 291 8.06 35.77 -25.59
C LYS A 291 9.01 35.95 -24.38
N SER A 292 10.28 35.62 -24.61
CA SER A 292 11.46 35.74 -23.73
C SER A 292 12.07 37.15 -23.69
N PRO A 293 12.91 37.45 -22.68
CA PRO A 293 14.19 38.11 -22.95
C PRO A 293 15.39 37.55 -22.15
N THR A 294 16.56 37.57 -22.79
CA THR A 294 17.91 37.27 -22.27
C THR A 294 18.50 38.43 -21.45
N PRO A 295 19.43 38.15 -20.52
CA PRO A 295 20.64 38.98 -20.43
C PRO A 295 21.96 38.21 -20.21
N LYS A 296 23.05 38.95 -20.44
CA LYS A 296 24.46 38.57 -20.64
C LYS A 296 25.23 38.21 -19.36
N SER A 297 26.27 37.37 -19.50
CA SER A 297 27.33 37.09 -18.49
C SER A 297 28.36 38.23 -18.37
N PRO A 298 29.11 38.29 -17.25
CA PRO A 298 30.58 38.09 -17.35
C PRO A 298 31.27 37.36 -16.17
N SER A 299 32.38 36.67 -16.49
CA SER A 299 33.64 36.39 -15.75
C SER A 299 33.66 35.92 -14.26
N GLY A 300 34.30 34.76 -14.00
CA GLY A 300 34.67 34.24 -12.65
C GLY A 300 36.04 34.74 -12.13
N PRO A 301 36.85 33.96 -11.36
CA PRO A 301 36.57 32.90 -10.38
C PRO A 301 37.15 33.22 -8.98
N GLN A 302 36.53 32.77 -7.87
CA GLN A 302 37.20 32.73 -6.55
C GLN A 302 36.71 31.54 -5.69
N THR A 303 37.68 30.73 -5.25
CA THR A 303 37.71 29.85 -4.06
C THR A 303 39.12 30.04 -3.46
N PRO A 304 39.45 29.67 -2.21
CA PRO A 304 38.75 28.77 -1.28
C PRO A 304 38.66 29.30 0.18
N THR A 305 37.82 28.69 1.03
CA THR A 305 38.15 28.49 2.46
C THR A 305 37.18 27.53 3.16
N SER A 306 37.73 26.47 3.75
CA SER A 306 37.26 25.79 4.98
C SER A 306 38.40 25.94 6.00
N PRO A 307 38.17 26.01 7.33
CA PRO A 307 37.85 24.79 8.09
C PRO A 307 37.00 25.00 9.37
N SER A 308 36.39 23.90 9.86
CA SER A 308 36.10 23.53 11.28
C SER A 308 34.85 22.63 11.30
N SER A 309 34.99 21.30 11.37
CA SER A 309 35.14 20.44 12.55
C SER A 309 33.90 20.39 13.48
N LEU A 310 33.39 19.14 13.66
CA LEU A 310 32.52 18.61 14.73
C LEU A 310 31.01 18.95 14.57
N LYS A 311 30.03 18.03 14.69
CA LYS A 311 29.91 16.87 15.59
C LYS A 311 29.01 15.77 14.98
N SER A 312 29.38 14.54 15.31
CA SER A 312 28.67 13.27 15.17
C SER A 312 27.54 13.11 16.19
N TRP A 313 26.31 12.77 15.77
CA TRP A 313 25.24 12.36 16.71
C TRP A 313 24.42 11.19 16.13
N LEU A 314 24.72 9.97 16.58
CA LEU A 314 23.72 8.92 16.78
C LEU A 314 22.87 9.30 18.01
N PRO A 315 21.64 8.80 18.11
CA PRO A 315 21.39 7.99 19.29
C PRO A 315 20.51 6.76 19.01
N TRP A 316 20.72 5.72 19.80
CA TRP A 316 19.63 4.85 20.20
C TRP A 316 18.49 5.70 20.77
N SER A 317 17.35 5.69 20.10
CA SER A 317 16.00 5.97 20.61
C SER A 317 15.03 5.45 19.57
#